data_AF-A0A946QW49-F1
#
_entry.id   AF-A0A946QW49-F1
#
_cell.length_a   1.000
_cell.length_b   1.000
_cell.length_c   1.000
_cell.angle_alpha   90.00
_cell.angle_beta   90.00
_cell.angle_gamma   90.00
#
_symmetry.space_group_name_H-M   'P 1'
#
loop_
_entity.id
_entity.type
_entity.pdbx_description
1 polymer ?
#
loop_
_entity_poly.entity_id
_entity_poly.type
_entity_poly.pdbx_seq_one_letter_code
_entity_poly.pdbx_strand_id
1 'polypeptide(L)'
;MIKIGDKVKFLNDVGGGVVISFISKNMVNVENEDGFEIPCPISELLNISAPELNAGFESEEKSNSQTEVFSEPIYETPTGEIINGKNSPDFYFCFVPADSKNPLAGEIELYLVNDSNFKIMYHYSHFKNDGVETVKFGNVQSNSKTSLESFVESELNELPEFGFQLLYFKDEDKELKDPITKRFKVNPVKFYKESSFQKNQFFKRNALILQIGKNILTTEIDKLTQHDFQKVVKEKEQKLVVKKELKKRTSEIVEVDLHINELIDNSKGLSNREILDIQLEKVESEMRSAIQSGVKRVVFIHGVGQGVLKLEVAKKLKSKFKKYYFQDASFKEYGYGATMVILRRG
;
A
#
# COMPACT_ATOMS: atom_id res chain seq x y z
N MET A 1 -30.90 20.43 -29.37
CA MET A 1 -29.98 19.47 -28.70
C MET A 1 -28.83 19.19 -29.66
N ILE A 2 -27.60 19.46 -29.21
CA ILE A 2 -26.36 19.32 -30.00
C ILE A 2 -26.12 17.85 -30.38
N LYS A 3 -25.54 17.59 -31.55
CA LYS A 3 -25.20 16.26 -32.08
C LYS A 3 -23.76 16.22 -32.60
N ILE A 4 -23.22 15.01 -32.78
CA ILE A 4 -21.92 14.80 -33.45
C ILE A 4 -22.02 15.30 -34.90
N GLY A 5 -21.05 16.09 -35.32
CA GLY A 5 -20.98 16.76 -36.61
C GLY A 5 -21.51 18.20 -36.61
N ASP A 6 -22.14 18.65 -35.53
CA ASP A 6 -22.62 20.03 -35.43
C ASP A 6 -21.45 21.01 -35.29
N LYS A 7 -21.46 22.07 -36.09
CA LYS A 7 -20.57 23.22 -35.89
C LYS A 7 -21.09 24.06 -34.73
N VAL A 8 -20.24 24.28 -33.74
CA VAL A 8 -20.56 24.98 -32.51
C VAL A 8 -19.59 26.13 -32.29
N LYS A 9 -20.08 27.21 -31.69
CA LYS A 9 -19.27 28.32 -31.18
C LYS A 9 -19.22 28.25 -29.66
N PHE A 10 -18.09 28.58 -29.06
CA PHE A 10 -18.05 28.74 -27.61
C PHE A 10 -18.83 29.99 -27.20
N LEU A 11 -19.63 29.87 -26.14
CA LEU A 11 -20.48 30.96 -25.65
C LEU A 11 -19.65 32.06 -24.98
N ASN A 12 -18.66 31.66 -24.18
CA ASN A 12 -17.83 32.54 -23.35
C ASN A 12 -16.36 32.59 -23.80
N ASP A 13 -16.03 32.05 -24.97
CA ASP A 13 -14.66 31.96 -25.47
C ASP A 13 -14.59 32.27 -26.97
N VAL A 14 -13.41 32.62 -27.45
CA VAL A 14 -13.17 32.95 -28.86
C VAL A 14 -12.92 31.68 -29.64
N GLY A 15 -13.74 31.47 -30.66
CA GLY A 15 -13.61 30.35 -31.58
C GLY A 15 -14.75 29.36 -31.45
N GLY A 16 -14.50 28.15 -31.92
CA GLY A 16 -15.49 27.09 -32.00
C GLY A 16 -14.90 25.88 -32.70
N GLY A 17 -15.75 24.96 -33.08
CA GLY A 17 -15.30 23.76 -33.75
C GLY A 17 -16.43 22.83 -34.11
N VAL A 18 -16.09 21.58 -34.38
CA VAL A 18 -17.05 20.53 -34.74
C VAL A 18 -17.15 19.56 -33.57
N VAL A 19 -18.37 19.25 -33.16
CA VAL A 19 -18.59 18.23 -32.14
C VAL A 19 -18.22 16.86 -32.70
N ILE A 20 -17.22 16.21 -32.14
CA ILE A 20 -16.72 14.91 -32.63
C ILE A 20 -17.19 13.73 -31.78
N SER A 21 -17.43 13.93 -30.48
CA SER A 21 -17.88 12.86 -29.58
C SER A 21 -18.56 13.40 -28.31
N PHE A 22 -19.32 12.54 -27.63
CA PHE A 22 -19.89 12.82 -26.31
C PHE A 22 -19.10 12.08 -25.24
N ILE A 23 -18.57 12.83 -24.27
CA ILE A 23 -17.88 12.26 -23.11
C ILE A 23 -18.91 11.78 -22.08
N SER A 24 -19.98 12.55 -21.92
CA SER A 24 -21.08 12.24 -20.99
C SER A 24 -22.37 12.92 -21.46
N LYS A 25 -23.46 12.80 -20.69
CA LYS A 25 -24.74 13.45 -21.01
C LYS A 25 -24.65 14.98 -21.12
N ASN A 26 -23.66 15.60 -20.46
CA ASN A 26 -23.54 17.06 -20.35
C ASN A 26 -22.20 17.62 -20.89
N MET A 27 -21.29 16.77 -21.40
CA MET A 27 -20.00 17.19 -21.97
C MET A 27 -19.73 16.52 -23.31
N VAL A 28 -19.12 17.29 -24.21
CA VAL A 28 -18.75 16.88 -25.57
C VAL A 28 -17.32 17.28 -25.89
N ASN A 29 -16.64 16.51 -26.76
CA ASN A 29 -15.39 16.95 -27.38
C ASN A 29 -15.71 17.76 -28.64
N VAL A 30 -15.13 18.95 -28.72
CA VAL A 30 -15.17 19.85 -29.87
C VAL A 30 -13.78 19.92 -30.48
N GLU A 31 -13.64 19.53 -31.73
CA GLU A 31 -12.41 19.66 -32.49
C GLU A 31 -12.34 21.07 -33.09
N ASN A 32 -11.32 21.84 -32.73
CA ASN A 32 -11.11 23.20 -33.24
C ASN A 32 -10.46 23.21 -34.64
N GLU A 33 -10.30 24.39 -35.23
CA GLU A 33 -9.71 24.54 -36.58
C GLU A 33 -8.25 24.06 -36.67
N ASP A 34 -7.54 24.00 -35.53
CA ASP A 34 -6.18 23.50 -35.41
C ASP A 34 -6.09 21.97 -35.19
N GLY A 35 -7.23 21.27 -35.11
CA GLY A 35 -7.32 19.81 -34.94
C GLY A 35 -7.14 19.31 -33.51
N PHE A 36 -7.26 20.20 -32.51
CA PHE A 36 -7.23 19.81 -31.09
C PHE A 36 -8.64 19.48 -30.58
N GLU A 37 -8.75 18.40 -29.81
CA GLU A 37 -9.98 18.01 -29.12
C GLU A 37 -10.11 18.73 -27.77
N ILE A 38 -11.14 19.56 -27.62
CA ILE A 38 -11.40 20.34 -26.41
C ILE A 38 -12.69 19.82 -25.75
N PRO A 39 -12.62 19.33 -24.49
CA PRO A 39 -13.81 18.90 -23.76
C PRO A 39 -14.59 20.10 -23.22
N CYS A 40 -15.83 20.29 -23.70
CA CYS A 40 -16.67 21.44 -23.35
C CYS A 40 -18.04 21.01 -22.79
N PRO A 41 -18.60 21.75 -21.81
CA PRO A 41 -19.99 21.58 -21.41
C PRO A 41 -20.95 21.94 -22.55
N ILE A 42 -22.01 21.14 -22.74
CA ILE A 42 -23.03 21.41 -23.77
C ILE A 42 -23.70 22.78 -23.57
N SER A 43 -23.80 23.25 -22.32
CA SER A 43 -24.37 24.55 -21.96
C SER A 43 -23.53 25.76 -22.39
N GLU A 44 -22.27 25.55 -22.75
CA GLU A 44 -21.33 26.61 -23.18
C GLU A 44 -21.12 26.61 -24.69
N LEU A 45 -21.96 25.88 -25.42
CA LEU A 45 -21.87 25.73 -26.88
C LEU A 45 -23.14 26.28 -27.55
N LEU A 46 -22.93 27.15 -28.52
CA LEU A 46 -23.97 27.65 -29.41
C LEU A 46 -23.91 26.89 -30.73
N ASN A 47 -25.01 26.30 -31.16
CA ASN A 47 -25.07 25.58 -32.42
C ASN A 47 -25.18 26.56 -33.60
N ILE A 48 -24.17 26.57 -34.47
CA ILE A 48 -24.13 27.39 -35.68
C ILE A 48 -24.88 26.69 -36.81
N SER A 49 -24.89 25.35 -36.82
CA SER A 49 -25.52 24.56 -37.88
C SER A 49 -27.04 24.50 -37.76
N ALA A 50 -27.57 24.68 -36.56
CA ALA A 50 -29.00 24.76 -36.29
C ALA A 50 -29.29 25.86 -35.24
N PRO A 51 -29.27 27.15 -35.63
CA PRO A 51 -29.41 28.28 -34.71
C PRO A 51 -30.73 28.30 -33.92
N GLU A 52 -31.78 27.70 -34.47
CA GLU A 52 -33.10 27.55 -33.85
C GLU A 52 -33.06 26.72 -32.54
N LEU A 53 -32.01 25.90 -32.36
CA LEU A 53 -31.80 25.10 -31.16
C LEU A 53 -31.17 25.89 -30.00
N ASN A 54 -30.82 27.16 -30.21
CA ASN A 54 -30.21 28.04 -29.22
C ASN A 54 -31.26 28.83 -28.38
N ALA A 55 -32.55 28.45 -28.46
CA ALA A 55 -33.64 29.14 -27.76
C ALA A 55 -33.43 29.09 -26.22
N GLY A 56 -33.03 30.22 -25.65
CA GLY A 56 -32.64 30.39 -24.25
C GLY A 56 -31.47 31.35 -24.04
N PHE A 57 -30.74 31.71 -25.10
CA PHE A 57 -29.63 32.66 -25.06
C PHE A 57 -29.99 33.93 -25.84
N GLU A 58 -30.70 34.87 -25.20
CA GLU A 58 -30.87 36.21 -25.75
C GLU A 58 -29.51 36.94 -25.75
N SER A 59 -29.10 37.40 -26.93
CA SER A 59 -27.87 38.12 -27.18
C SER A 59 -28.03 39.61 -26.86
N GLU A 60 -27.40 40.09 -25.78
CA GLU A 60 -27.03 41.51 -25.72
C GLU A 60 -25.81 41.74 -26.60
N GLU A 61 -26.03 42.29 -27.79
CA GLU A 61 -24.96 42.93 -28.57
C GLU A 61 -24.45 44.16 -27.80
N LYS A 62 -23.22 44.07 -27.29
CA LYS A 62 -22.42 45.27 -27.00
C LYS A 62 -21.16 45.26 -27.84
N SER A 63 -21.26 46.00 -28.94
CA SER A 63 -20.13 46.67 -29.57
C SER A 63 -19.46 47.60 -28.55
N ASN A 64 -18.33 47.21 -28.01
CA ASN A 64 -17.30 48.16 -27.64
C ASN A 64 -15.93 47.51 -27.75
N SER A 65 -15.16 47.95 -28.75
CA SER A 65 -13.75 47.63 -28.91
C SER A 65 -12.96 48.35 -27.82
N GLN A 66 -12.97 47.82 -26.61
CA GLN A 66 -11.89 48.02 -25.67
C GLN A 66 -11.13 46.71 -25.63
N THR A 67 -9.83 46.77 -25.90
CA THR A 67 -8.91 45.71 -25.47
C THR A 67 -8.95 45.73 -23.95
N GLU A 68 -9.97 45.13 -23.36
CA GLU A 68 -9.93 44.73 -21.97
C GLU A 68 -8.80 43.70 -21.91
N VAL A 69 -7.66 44.16 -21.39
CA VAL A 69 -6.71 43.26 -20.78
C VAL A 69 -7.54 42.52 -19.74
N PHE A 70 -7.99 41.31 -20.08
CA PHE A 70 -8.53 40.39 -19.10
C PHE A 70 -7.39 40.22 -18.10
N SER A 71 -7.48 40.91 -16.97
CA SER A 71 -6.71 40.52 -15.80
C SER A 71 -7.11 39.07 -15.58
N GLU A 72 -6.15 38.16 -15.74
CA GLU A 72 -6.33 36.76 -15.36
C GLU A 72 -7.10 36.75 -14.04
N PRO A 73 -8.16 35.91 -13.91
CA PRO A 73 -8.89 35.81 -12.65
C PRO A 73 -7.86 35.68 -11.54
N ILE A 74 -7.89 36.62 -10.58
CA ILE A 74 -6.99 36.60 -9.43
C ILE A 74 -7.42 35.38 -8.61
N TYR A 75 -6.85 34.22 -8.95
CA TYR A 75 -6.88 33.06 -8.11
C TYR A 75 -5.97 33.39 -6.94
N GLU A 76 -6.54 33.89 -5.85
CA GLU A 76 -5.85 33.88 -4.57
C GLU A 76 -5.67 32.41 -4.17
N THR A 77 -4.58 31.79 -4.66
CA THR A 77 -4.14 30.52 -4.10
C THR A 77 -3.85 30.78 -2.63
N PRO A 78 -4.46 30.04 -1.69
CA PRO A 78 -4.15 30.20 -0.28
C PRO A 78 -2.64 30.10 -0.12
N THR A 79 -1.99 31.19 0.27
CA THR A 79 -0.57 31.18 0.58
C THR A 79 -0.43 30.28 1.79
N GLY A 80 0.08 29.06 1.59
CA GLY A 80 0.36 28.15 2.70
C GLY A 80 1.17 28.87 3.78
N GLU A 81 0.98 28.50 5.04
CA GLU A 81 1.65 29.18 6.15
C GLU A 81 3.17 29.09 5.98
N ILE A 82 3.87 30.23 6.02
CA ILE A 82 5.34 30.25 6.05
C ILE A 82 5.76 30.25 7.51
N ILE A 83 6.50 29.22 7.91
CA ILE A 83 6.97 29.03 9.27
C ILE A 83 8.49 29.23 9.30
N ASN A 84 8.97 30.14 10.14
CA ASN A 84 10.40 30.37 10.31
C ASN A 84 11.13 29.06 10.66
N GLY A 85 12.19 28.75 9.92
CA GLY A 85 13.00 27.55 10.11
C GLY A 85 12.59 26.32 9.28
N LYS A 86 11.39 26.30 8.66
CA LYS A 86 10.94 25.16 7.83
C LYS A 86 11.29 25.29 6.35
N ASN A 87 12.57 25.53 6.07
CA ASN A 87 13.08 25.72 4.71
C ASN A 87 13.71 24.45 4.11
N SER A 88 13.58 23.31 4.77
CA SER A 88 13.99 21.99 4.29
C SER A 88 12.82 21.28 3.59
N PRO A 89 13.04 20.50 2.52
CA PRO A 89 11.98 19.79 1.78
C PRO A 89 11.52 18.53 2.53
N ASP A 90 10.89 18.72 3.68
CA ASP A 90 10.43 17.65 4.56
C ASP A 90 9.02 17.21 4.18
N PHE A 91 8.95 16.15 3.37
CA PHE A 91 7.71 15.56 2.90
C PHE A 91 7.53 14.16 3.46
N TYR A 92 6.29 13.77 3.78
CA TYR A 92 6.01 12.49 4.40
C TYR A 92 4.79 11.80 3.80
N PHE A 93 4.90 10.48 3.67
CA PHE A 93 3.80 9.58 3.36
C PHE A 93 3.35 8.90 4.65
N CYS A 94 2.07 9.06 4.99
CA CYS A 94 1.55 8.68 6.30
C CYS A 94 0.36 7.72 6.17
N PHE A 95 0.34 6.65 6.99
CA PHE A 95 -0.81 5.77 7.18
C PHE A 95 -1.43 6.05 8.55
N VAL A 96 -2.74 6.32 8.57
CA VAL A 96 -3.47 6.79 9.75
C VAL A 96 -4.71 5.90 9.96
N PRO A 97 -4.65 4.90 10.84
CA PRO A 97 -5.78 4.02 11.12
C PRO A 97 -6.92 4.76 11.83
N ALA A 98 -8.17 4.38 11.56
CA ALA A 98 -9.36 4.85 12.28
C ALA A 98 -9.19 4.73 13.81
N ASP A 99 -8.76 3.56 14.28
CA ASP A 99 -8.38 3.32 15.68
C ASP A 99 -6.87 3.03 15.80
N SER A 100 -6.15 3.88 16.52
CA SER A 100 -4.71 3.71 16.74
C SER A 100 -4.35 2.50 17.59
N LYS A 101 -5.24 2.03 18.47
CA LYS A 101 -4.99 0.86 19.34
C LYS A 101 -5.35 -0.45 18.66
N ASN A 102 -6.28 -0.38 17.70
CA ASN A 102 -6.61 -1.49 16.83
C ASN A 102 -6.55 -1.03 15.37
N PRO A 103 -5.36 -0.99 14.74
CA PRO A 103 -5.19 -0.40 13.42
C PRO A 103 -6.02 -1.05 12.30
N LEU A 104 -6.51 -2.27 12.53
CA LEU A 104 -7.36 -3.02 11.60
C LEU A 104 -8.86 -2.75 11.82
N ALA A 105 -9.23 -2.12 12.93
CA ALA A 105 -10.60 -1.71 13.17
C ALA A 105 -10.94 -0.47 12.34
N GLY A 106 -11.45 -0.71 11.14
CA GLY A 106 -11.91 0.32 10.22
C GLY A 106 -10.92 0.62 9.11
N GLU A 107 -11.07 1.80 8.51
CA GLU A 107 -10.24 2.25 7.41
C GLU A 107 -8.89 2.81 7.89
N ILE A 108 -7.87 2.58 7.08
CA ILE A 108 -6.54 3.17 7.21
C ILE A 108 -6.41 4.21 6.11
N GLU A 109 -6.38 5.48 6.51
CA GLU A 109 -6.29 6.60 5.58
C GLU A 109 -4.83 6.94 5.27
N LEU A 110 -4.55 7.25 4.01
CA LEU A 110 -3.25 7.60 3.51
C LEU A 110 -3.16 9.11 3.22
N TYR A 111 -2.04 9.71 3.60
CA TYR A 111 -1.83 11.15 3.45
C TYR A 111 -0.44 11.47 2.92
N LEU A 112 -0.37 12.49 2.06
CA LEU A 112 0.85 13.23 1.77
C LEU A 112 0.90 14.46 2.67
N VAL A 113 1.93 14.55 3.51
CA VAL A 113 2.17 15.67 4.42
C VAL A 113 3.35 16.49 3.90
N ASN A 114 3.13 17.79 3.76
CA ASN A 114 4.15 18.78 3.47
C ASN A 114 4.49 19.54 4.76
N ASP A 115 5.63 19.22 5.38
CA ASP A 115 6.11 19.88 6.58
C ASP A 115 7.16 20.95 6.26
N SER A 116 6.95 21.70 5.18
CA SER A 116 7.90 22.68 4.69
C SER A 116 7.23 23.96 4.18
N ASN A 117 8.05 24.98 3.96
CA ASN A 117 7.66 26.23 3.32
C ASN A 117 7.61 26.14 1.77
N PHE A 118 7.77 24.95 1.18
CA PHE A 118 7.65 24.76 -0.27
C PHE A 118 6.21 24.46 -0.66
N LYS A 119 5.78 24.92 -1.84
CA LYS A 119 4.62 24.38 -2.54
C LYS A 119 5.02 23.09 -3.25
N ILE A 120 4.10 22.13 -3.34
CA ILE A 120 4.33 20.84 -4.00
C ILE A 120 3.31 20.63 -5.12
N MET A 121 3.76 20.24 -6.30
CA MET A 121 2.97 19.47 -7.27
C MET A 121 3.34 18.00 -7.13
N TYR A 122 2.34 17.11 -7.04
CA TYR A 122 2.57 15.68 -6.83
C TYR A 122 1.80 14.81 -7.81
N HIS A 123 2.37 13.64 -8.07
CA HIS A 123 1.72 12.47 -8.64
C HIS A 123 1.91 11.28 -7.69
N TYR A 124 0.84 10.54 -7.49
CA TYR A 124 0.74 9.38 -6.61
C TYR A 124 0.17 8.17 -7.36
N SER A 125 0.84 7.03 -7.26
CA SER A 125 0.54 5.85 -8.07
C SER A 125 0.75 4.53 -7.33
N HIS A 126 0.14 3.48 -7.85
CA HIS A 126 0.38 2.09 -7.47
C HIS A 126 1.20 1.38 -8.56
N PHE A 127 2.24 0.69 -8.15
CA PHE A 127 3.01 -0.22 -9.00
C PHE A 127 2.45 -1.63 -8.82
N LYS A 128 1.88 -2.18 -9.89
CA LYS A 128 1.38 -3.55 -10.00
C LYS A 128 2.24 -4.33 -10.97
N ASN A 129 2.05 -5.65 -11.06
CA ASN A 129 2.83 -6.50 -11.97
C ASN A 129 2.75 -6.07 -13.44
N ASP A 130 1.64 -5.40 -13.81
CA ASP A 130 1.27 -5.13 -15.19
C ASP A 130 1.51 -3.66 -15.59
N GLY A 131 2.07 -2.85 -14.68
CA GLY A 131 2.37 -1.44 -14.93
C GLY A 131 2.15 -0.51 -13.74
N VAL A 132 2.03 0.78 -14.05
CA VAL A 132 1.81 1.85 -13.07
C VAL A 132 0.39 2.39 -13.22
N GLU A 133 -0.36 2.37 -12.14
CA GLU A 133 -1.70 2.92 -12.07
C GLU A 133 -1.66 4.27 -11.34
N THR A 134 -2.15 5.33 -11.99
CA THR A 134 -2.25 6.64 -11.35
C THR A 134 -3.45 6.65 -10.41
N VAL A 135 -3.22 6.99 -9.15
CA VAL A 135 -4.28 7.04 -8.12
C VAL A 135 -4.71 8.48 -7.88
N LYS A 136 -3.75 9.40 -7.70
CA LYS A 136 -4.04 10.80 -7.43
C LYS A 136 -2.92 11.72 -7.87
N PHE A 137 -3.25 12.96 -8.20
CA PHE A 137 -2.28 14.01 -8.48
C PHE A 137 -2.86 15.37 -8.07
N GLY A 138 -2.02 16.37 -7.92
CA GLY A 138 -2.46 17.73 -7.61
C GLY A 138 -1.42 18.54 -6.90
N ASN A 139 -1.87 19.49 -6.08
CA ASN A 139 -1.03 20.43 -5.35
C ASN A 139 -1.17 20.26 -3.83
N VAL A 140 -0.09 20.49 -3.09
CA VAL A 140 -0.09 20.59 -1.63
C VAL A 140 0.59 21.89 -1.24
N GLN A 141 -0.12 22.72 -0.48
CA GLN A 141 0.39 24.00 0.01
C GLN A 141 1.45 23.78 1.10
N SER A 142 2.26 24.81 1.35
CA SER A 142 3.22 24.84 2.46
C SER A 142 2.57 24.48 3.80
N ASN A 143 3.27 23.71 4.62
CA ASN A 143 2.85 23.31 5.98
C ASN A 143 1.44 22.69 6.04
N SER A 144 1.03 21.98 4.99
CA SER A 144 -0.29 21.38 4.87
C SER A 144 -0.23 19.88 4.54
N LYS A 145 -1.38 19.24 4.37
CA LYS A 145 -1.48 17.84 3.99
C LYS A 145 -2.69 17.59 3.11
N THR A 146 -2.63 16.54 2.31
CA THR A 146 -3.74 16.09 1.46
C THR A 146 -3.98 14.59 1.66
N SER A 147 -5.25 14.18 1.64
CA SER A 147 -5.63 12.76 1.63
C SER A 147 -5.34 12.16 0.27
N LEU A 148 -4.84 10.93 0.23
CA LEU A 148 -4.52 10.20 -0.99
C LEU A 148 -5.63 9.17 -1.28
N GLU A 149 -5.80 8.21 -0.38
CA GLU A 149 -6.77 7.11 -0.47
C GLU A 149 -7.00 6.50 0.93
N SER A 150 -7.82 5.47 1.03
CA SER A 150 -7.94 4.64 2.24
C SER A 150 -7.98 3.15 1.87
N PHE A 151 -7.58 2.31 2.83
CA PHE A 151 -7.65 0.85 2.72
C PHE A 151 -8.39 0.24 3.90
N VAL A 152 -9.05 -0.89 3.69
CA VAL A 152 -9.59 -1.74 4.75
C VAL A 152 -8.71 -2.98 4.97
N GLU A 153 -8.94 -3.71 6.07
CA GLU A 153 -8.15 -4.90 6.45
C GLU A 153 -8.02 -5.93 5.31
N SER A 154 -9.10 -6.16 4.55
CA SER A 154 -9.10 -7.15 3.45
C SER A 154 -8.12 -6.82 2.33
N GLU A 155 -7.78 -5.54 2.14
CA GLU A 155 -6.90 -5.07 1.08
C GLU A 155 -5.42 -5.09 1.50
N LEU A 156 -5.14 -5.22 2.80
CA LEU A 156 -3.76 -5.19 3.33
C LEU A 156 -2.91 -6.37 2.87
N ASN A 157 -3.52 -7.49 2.51
CA ASN A 157 -2.78 -8.67 2.03
C ASN A 157 -2.15 -8.44 0.65
N GLU A 158 -2.69 -7.52 -0.14
CA GLU A 158 -2.29 -7.25 -1.51
C GLU A 158 -1.91 -5.78 -1.70
N LEU A 159 -1.18 -5.22 -0.71
CA LEU A 159 -0.73 -3.82 -0.81
C LEU A 159 0.18 -3.62 -2.03
N PRO A 160 -0.08 -2.57 -2.83
CA PRO A 160 0.76 -2.22 -3.95
C PRO A 160 2.09 -1.63 -3.46
N GLU A 161 3.05 -1.51 -4.38
CA GLU A 161 4.17 -0.60 -4.17
C GLU A 161 3.71 0.84 -4.49
N PHE A 162 3.93 1.76 -3.57
CA PHE A 162 3.43 3.14 -3.67
C PHE A 162 4.47 4.04 -4.32
N GLY A 163 4.09 4.77 -5.37
CA GLY A 163 4.94 5.68 -6.11
C GLY A 163 4.61 7.14 -5.85
N PHE A 164 5.64 7.95 -5.69
CA PHE A 164 5.55 9.41 -5.60
C PHE A 164 6.49 10.06 -6.61
N GLN A 165 5.98 11.07 -7.31
CA GLN A 165 6.77 12.07 -8.01
C GLN A 165 6.38 13.45 -7.47
N LEU A 166 7.35 14.23 -7.01
CA LEU A 166 7.13 15.54 -6.39
C LEU A 166 7.99 16.60 -7.09
N LEU A 167 7.36 17.68 -7.54
CA LEU A 167 8.01 18.94 -7.89
C LEU A 167 7.74 19.91 -6.75
N TYR A 168 8.76 20.55 -6.22
CA TYR A 168 8.62 21.46 -5.08
C TYR A 168 9.39 22.75 -5.31
N PHE A 169 8.75 23.86 -4.95
CA PHE A 169 9.24 25.20 -5.26
C PHE A 169 8.66 26.26 -4.31
N LYS A 170 9.31 27.42 -4.30
CA LYS A 170 8.82 28.69 -3.78
C LYS A 170 8.76 29.69 -4.91
N ASP A 171 7.90 30.69 -4.79
CA ASP A 171 7.73 31.70 -5.83
C ASP A 171 9.04 32.50 -6.06
N GLU A 172 9.87 32.65 -5.02
CA GLU A 172 11.14 33.41 -5.07
C GLU A 172 12.40 32.51 -5.20
N ASP A 173 12.24 31.24 -5.60
CA ASP A 173 13.37 30.34 -5.72
C ASP A 173 14.38 30.81 -6.78
N LYS A 174 15.65 30.94 -6.38
CA LYS A 174 16.76 31.32 -7.29
C LYS A 174 17.42 30.14 -7.98
N GLU A 175 17.11 28.93 -7.54
CA GLU A 175 17.71 27.68 -8.02
C GLU A 175 16.62 26.66 -8.32
N LEU A 176 16.74 26.01 -9.49
CA LEU A 176 15.90 24.90 -9.90
C LEU A 176 16.20 23.68 -9.04
N LYS A 177 15.14 22.97 -8.63
CA LYS A 177 15.24 21.79 -7.78
C LYS A 177 14.88 20.55 -8.56
N ASP A 178 15.68 19.49 -8.39
CA ASP A 178 15.33 18.21 -9.03
C ASP A 178 14.02 17.65 -8.48
N PRO A 179 13.20 17.03 -9.33
CA PRO A 179 12.04 16.26 -8.88
C PRO A 179 12.46 15.16 -7.89
N ILE A 180 11.64 14.94 -6.88
CA ILE A 180 11.77 13.77 -6.01
C ILE A 180 10.95 12.64 -6.62
N THR A 181 11.59 11.53 -6.97
CA THR A 181 10.90 10.28 -7.31
C THR A 181 11.21 9.24 -6.24
N LYS A 182 10.17 8.70 -5.60
CA LYS A 182 10.32 7.74 -4.50
C LYS A 182 9.28 6.64 -4.62
N ARG A 183 9.69 5.41 -4.31
CA ARG A 183 8.78 4.28 -4.16
C ARG A 183 8.83 3.71 -2.75
N PHE A 184 7.70 3.20 -2.27
CA PHE A 184 7.57 2.57 -0.97
C PHE A 184 6.95 1.20 -1.13
N LYS A 185 7.70 0.16 -0.72
CA LYS A 185 7.17 -1.17 -0.49
C LYS A 185 6.90 -1.34 1.00
N VAL A 186 5.64 -1.35 1.39
CA VAL A 186 5.24 -1.44 2.80
C VAL A 186 4.89 -2.89 3.15
N ASN A 187 5.43 -3.39 4.25
CA ASN A 187 5.12 -4.73 4.72
C ASN A 187 3.76 -4.74 5.46
N PRO A 188 2.76 -5.54 5.02
CA PRO A 188 1.46 -5.64 5.67
C PRO A 188 1.51 -5.95 7.18
N VAL A 189 2.54 -6.68 7.63
CA VAL A 189 2.73 -7.03 9.05
C VAL A 189 2.80 -5.80 9.96
N LYS A 190 3.19 -4.63 9.43
CA LYS A 190 3.20 -3.38 10.21
C LYS A 190 1.80 -2.99 10.70
N PHE A 191 0.76 -3.27 9.93
CA PHE A 191 -0.62 -2.91 10.27
C PHE A 191 -1.22 -3.80 11.37
N TYR A 192 -0.67 -5.00 11.59
CA TYR A 192 -1.07 -5.90 12.68
C TYR A 192 -0.40 -5.55 14.02
N LYS A 193 0.46 -4.53 14.07
CA LYS A 193 1.21 -4.13 15.27
C LYS A 193 0.89 -2.69 15.61
N GLU A 194 0.26 -2.48 16.77
CA GLU A 194 0.04 -1.14 17.34
C GLU A 194 1.35 -0.34 17.42
N SER A 195 2.46 -0.99 17.79
CA SER A 195 3.77 -0.34 17.93
C SER A 195 4.37 0.20 16.63
N SER A 196 3.84 -0.19 15.46
CA SER A 196 4.26 0.41 14.18
C SER A 196 3.73 1.84 14.00
N PHE A 197 2.71 2.23 14.76
CA PHE A 197 2.07 3.53 14.69
C PHE A 197 2.48 4.36 15.90
N GLN A 198 3.01 5.56 15.64
CA GLN A 198 3.57 6.39 16.69
C GLN A 198 2.81 7.72 16.80
N LYS A 199 2.78 8.25 18.03
CA LYS A 199 2.30 9.61 18.26
C LYS A 199 3.17 10.58 17.47
N ASN A 200 2.54 11.56 16.86
CA ASN A 200 3.19 12.47 15.94
C ASN A 200 2.55 13.86 16.01
N GLN A 201 3.15 14.83 15.30
CA GLN A 201 2.69 16.21 15.27
C GLN A 201 1.62 16.49 14.19
N PHE A 202 1.47 15.59 13.21
CA PHE A 202 0.63 15.83 12.03
C PHE A 202 -0.83 15.41 12.26
N PHE A 203 -1.06 14.41 13.11
CA PHE A 203 -2.35 13.81 13.36
C PHE A 203 -2.59 13.68 14.87
N LYS A 204 -3.86 13.81 15.28
CA LYS A 204 -4.27 13.49 16.65
C LYS A 204 -4.13 11.99 16.95
N ARG A 205 -4.24 11.16 15.91
CA ARG A 205 -4.09 9.70 15.95
C ARG A 205 -2.64 9.30 15.70
N ASN A 206 -2.23 8.14 16.22
CA ASN A 206 -0.94 7.57 15.88
C ASN A 206 -0.91 7.22 14.40
N ALA A 207 0.26 7.38 13.78
CA ALA A 207 0.45 7.17 12.35
C ALA A 207 1.77 6.43 12.10
N LEU A 208 1.82 5.66 11.01
CA LEU A 208 3.06 5.18 10.43
C LEU A 208 3.53 6.25 9.43
N ILE A 209 4.70 6.84 9.66
CA ILE A 209 5.21 7.99 8.91
C ILE A 209 6.48 7.58 8.15
N LEU A 210 6.49 7.80 6.84
CA LEU A 210 7.61 7.48 5.95
C LEU A 210 8.07 8.74 5.23
N GLN A 211 9.34 9.11 5.33
CA GLN A 211 9.86 10.33 4.70
C GLN A 211 10.05 10.15 3.17
N ILE A 212 9.65 11.16 2.41
CA ILE A 212 9.80 11.26 0.95
C ILE A 212 10.94 12.25 0.65
N GLY A 213 12.16 11.75 0.48
CA GLY A 213 13.35 12.57 0.20
C GLY A 213 14.23 11.99 -0.91
N LYS A 214 15.25 12.76 -1.33
CA LYS A 214 16.25 12.32 -2.32
C LYS A 214 17.05 11.13 -1.76
N ASN A 215 17.13 10.04 -2.52
CA ASN A 215 17.82 8.82 -2.13
C ASN A 215 19.34 9.06 -2.02
N ILE A 216 19.84 9.22 -0.80
CA ILE A 216 21.14 8.67 -0.45
C ILE A 216 20.81 7.47 0.42
N LEU A 217 20.79 6.28 -0.19
CA LEU A 217 20.71 5.01 0.53
C LEU A 217 19.38 4.79 1.28
N THR A 218 18.45 4.09 0.63
CA THR A 218 17.38 3.28 1.28
C THR A 218 17.88 2.43 2.45
N THR A 219 19.19 2.28 2.60
CA THR A 219 19.89 1.64 3.70
C THR A 219 19.59 2.22 5.08
N GLU A 220 19.14 3.46 5.30
CA GLU A 220 18.91 3.94 6.70
C GLU A 220 17.51 3.63 7.25
N ILE A 221 16.47 3.68 6.42
CA ILE A 221 15.16 3.14 6.79
C ILE A 221 15.20 1.61 6.76
N ASP A 222 15.96 0.99 5.83
CA ASP A 222 16.26 -0.44 5.87
C ASP A 222 17.16 -0.81 7.06
N LYS A 223 18.03 0.07 7.58
CA LYS A 223 18.83 -0.18 8.79
C LYS A 223 18.03 0.02 10.06
N LEU A 224 17.15 1.03 10.15
CA LEU A 224 16.24 1.17 11.29
C LEU A 224 15.19 0.06 11.28
N THR A 225 14.65 -0.31 10.11
CA THR A 225 13.79 -1.49 9.98
C THR A 225 14.56 -2.79 10.06
N GLN A 226 15.86 -2.88 9.74
CA GLN A 226 16.72 -4.04 10.05
C GLN A 226 17.17 -4.06 11.49
N HIS A 227 17.21 -2.95 12.22
CA HIS A 227 17.61 -2.90 13.62
C HIS A 227 16.40 -3.11 14.54
N ASP A 228 15.21 -2.71 14.09
CA ASP A 228 13.91 -3.08 14.67
C ASP A 228 13.48 -4.47 14.22
N PHE A 229 13.78 -4.89 12.99
CA PHE A 229 13.73 -6.31 12.59
C PHE A 229 14.75 -7.06 13.40
N GLN A 230 16.04 -6.75 13.45
CA GLN A 230 17.02 -7.40 14.34
C GLN A 230 16.71 -7.22 15.82
N LYS A 231 15.85 -6.32 16.29
CA LYS A 231 15.37 -6.33 17.68
C LYS A 231 14.16 -7.23 17.85
N VAL A 232 13.23 -7.27 16.90
CA VAL A 232 12.07 -8.18 16.89
C VAL A 232 12.48 -9.61 16.50
N VAL A 233 13.57 -9.73 15.75
CA VAL A 233 14.27 -10.89 15.24
C VAL A 233 15.42 -11.23 16.16
N LYS A 234 16.07 -10.34 16.92
CA LYS A 234 16.82 -10.77 18.12
C LYS A 234 15.88 -11.05 19.29
N GLU A 235 14.67 -10.52 19.38
CA GLU A 235 13.70 -10.97 20.39
C GLU A 235 13.05 -12.31 19.97
N LYS A 236 12.95 -12.60 18.67
CA LYS A 236 12.55 -13.92 18.12
C LYS A 236 13.71 -14.92 17.90
N GLU A 237 14.94 -14.46 17.68
CA GLU A 237 16.18 -15.24 17.41
C GLU A 237 17.19 -15.19 18.57
N GLN A 238 16.99 -14.39 19.64
CA GLN A 238 17.71 -14.64 20.92
C GLN A 238 17.21 -15.91 21.59
N LYS A 239 16.23 -16.60 21.01
CA LYS A 239 16.05 -18.03 21.30
C LYS A 239 16.88 -18.95 20.42
N LEU A 240 17.23 -18.65 19.19
CA LEU A 240 17.97 -19.54 18.30
C LEU A 240 18.62 -18.65 17.22
N VAL A 241 19.94 -18.45 17.12
CA VAL A 241 20.97 -19.48 16.97
C VAL A 241 22.32 -18.96 17.49
N VAL A 242 22.81 -19.56 18.57
CA VAL A 242 24.26 -19.68 18.81
C VAL A 242 24.86 -20.37 17.59
N LYS A 243 25.91 -19.76 17.02
CA LYS A 243 26.82 -20.35 16.03
C LYS A 243 26.88 -21.88 16.15
N LYS A 244 26.66 -22.55 15.02
CA LYS A 244 27.24 -23.84 14.62
C LYS A 244 27.99 -24.56 15.76
N GLU A 245 27.23 -25.28 16.56
CA GLU A 245 27.68 -26.51 17.18
C GLU A 245 26.51 -27.48 17.09
N LEU A 246 26.74 -28.63 16.48
CA LEU A 246 25.81 -29.76 16.52
C LEU A 246 25.49 -30.09 17.98
N LYS A 247 24.39 -29.57 18.54
CA LYS A 247 23.97 -29.87 19.92
C LYS A 247 22.78 -30.83 19.92
N LYS A 248 23.18 -32.11 19.87
CA LYS A 248 22.64 -33.29 20.55
C LYS A 248 21.11 -33.42 20.63
N ARG A 249 20.62 -34.46 19.94
CA ARG A 249 19.55 -35.36 20.42
C ARG A 249 19.72 -35.54 21.93
N THR A 250 19.01 -34.79 22.75
CA THR A 250 18.82 -35.16 24.15
C THR A 250 17.71 -36.19 24.17
N SER A 251 17.81 -37.18 25.04
CA SER A 251 16.87 -38.31 25.14
C SER A 251 15.43 -37.90 25.51
N GLU A 252 15.13 -36.60 25.60
CA GLU A 252 13.88 -36.09 26.17
C GLU A 252 12.95 -35.41 25.15
N ILE A 253 13.47 -34.66 24.17
CA ILE A 253 12.63 -33.90 23.22
C ILE A 253 13.23 -33.96 21.81
N VAL A 254 12.39 -34.23 20.81
CA VAL A 254 12.72 -34.14 19.38
C VAL A 254 11.84 -33.08 18.72
N GLU A 255 12.45 -32.14 18.02
CA GLU A 255 11.77 -31.10 17.24
C GLU A 255 11.85 -31.44 15.75
N VAL A 256 10.75 -31.25 15.03
CA VAL A 256 10.62 -31.59 13.61
C VAL A 256 9.94 -30.43 12.89
N ASP A 257 10.66 -29.76 12.00
CA ASP A 257 10.08 -28.78 11.09
C ASP A 257 9.40 -29.50 9.91
N LEU A 258 8.15 -29.13 9.65
CA LEU A 258 7.34 -29.69 8.56
C LEU A 258 7.21 -28.74 7.37
N HIS A 259 7.81 -27.54 7.36
CA HIS A 259 7.79 -26.71 6.16
C HIS A 259 8.43 -27.47 4.99
N ILE A 260 7.80 -27.45 3.82
CA ILE A 260 8.23 -28.28 2.68
C ILE A 260 9.70 -28.02 2.27
N ASN A 261 10.17 -26.79 2.44
CA ASN A 261 11.56 -26.40 2.14
C ASN A 261 12.58 -27.02 3.10
N GLU A 262 12.16 -27.48 4.29
CA GLU A 262 13.02 -28.21 5.24
C GLU A 262 13.03 -29.72 4.95
N LEU A 263 12.06 -30.22 4.16
CA LEU A 263 11.91 -31.64 3.85
C LEU A 263 12.53 -32.04 2.52
N ILE A 264 12.50 -31.15 1.52
CA ILE A 264 13.04 -31.40 0.18
C ILE A 264 13.67 -30.13 -0.41
N ASP A 265 14.69 -30.32 -1.25
CA ASP A 265 15.45 -29.22 -1.86
C ASP A 265 14.68 -28.48 -2.97
N ASN A 266 13.72 -29.14 -3.63
CA ASN A 266 12.91 -28.55 -4.70
C ASN A 266 11.45 -29.03 -4.66
N SER A 267 10.55 -28.11 -4.34
CA SER A 267 9.11 -28.35 -4.28
C SER A 267 8.34 -27.86 -5.51
N LYS A 268 9.02 -27.32 -6.54
CA LYS A 268 8.38 -26.80 -7.75
C LYS A 268 7.72 -27.92 -8.54
N GLY A 269 6.43 -27.75 -8.83
CA GLY A 269 5.63 -28.70 -9.64
C GLY A 269 4.86 -29.74 -8.81
N LEU A 270 5.06 -29.79 -7.49
CA LEU A 270 4.22 -30.62 -6.63
C LEU A 270 2.86 -29.96 -6.40
N SER A 271 1.82 -30.77 -6.44
CA SER A 271 0.49 -30.34 -6.01
C SER A 271 0.44 -30.16 -4.49
N ASN A 272 -0.49 -29.33 -4.02
CA ASN A 272 -0.72 -29.13 -2.58
C ASN A 272 -0.98 -30.44 -1.83
N ARG A 273 -1.59 -31.43 -2.50
CA ARG A 273 -1.82 -32.76 -1.94
C ARG A 273 -0.52 -33.53 -1.75
N GLU A 274 0.36 -33.53 -2.75
CA GLU A 274 1.66 -34.21 -2.67
C GLU A 274 2.56 -33.58 -1.61
N ILE A 275 2.57 -32.24 -1.52
CA ILE A 275 3.29 -31.52 -0.46
C ILE A 275 2.79 -31.96 0.92
N LEU A 276 1.47 -31.99 1.11
CA LEU A 276 0.86 -32.41 2.36
C LEU A 276 1.17 -33.88 2.68
N ASP A 277 1.15 -34.76 1.69
CA ASP A 277 1.48 -36.17 1.85
C ASP A 277 2.92 -36.35 2.33
N ILE A 278 3.89 -35.64 1.74
CA ILE A 278 5.31 -35.64 2.17
C ILE A 278 5.45 -35.19 3.63
N GLN A 279 4.78 -34.10 4.01
CA GLN A 279 4.80 -33.59 5.37
C GLN A 279 4.22 -34.59 6.37
N LEU A 280 3.11 -35.24 6.00
CA LEU A 280 2.45 -36.24 6.84
C LEU A 280 3.23 -37.56 6.93
N GLU A 281 3.98 -37.93 5.90
CA GLU A 281 4.93 -39.04 5.94
C GLU A 281 6.08 -38.77 6.89
N LYS A 282 6.64 -37.54 6.87
CA LYS A 282 7.67 -37.12 7.82
C LYS A 282 7.18 -37.25 9.26
N VAL A 283 5.96 -36.79 9.55
CA VAL A 283 5.33 -36.94 10.89
C VAL A 283 5.30 -38.40 11.32
N GLU A 284 4.87 -39.29 10.43
CA GLU A 284 4.76 -40.71 10.75
C GLU A 284 6.14 -41.35 11.00
N SER A 285 7.13 -41.03 10.15
CA SER A 285 8.49 -41.52 10.29
C SER A 285 9.14 -41.06 11.60
N GLU A 286 9.03 -39.77 11.92
CA GLU A 286 9.62 -39.20 13.13
C GLU A 286 8.93 -39.70 14.40
N MET A 287 7.60 -39.89 14.37
CA MET A 287 6.89 -40.53 15.47
C MET A 287 7.41 -41.94 15.74
N ARG A 288 7.57 -42.78 14.71
CA ARG A 288 8.09 -44.15 14.86
C ARG A 288 9.51 -44.15 15.40
N SER A 289 10.38 -43.29 14.85
CA SER A 289 11.76 -43.13 15.28
C SER A 289 11.86 -42.70 16.75
N ALA A 290 11.04 -41.73 17.16
CA ALA A 290 11.01 -41.22 18.54
C ALA A 290 10.50 -42.26 19.54
N ILE A 291 9.47 -43.02 19.16
CA ILE A 291 8.95 -44.14 19.98
C ILE A 291 10.03 -45.20 20.17
N GLN A 292 10.70 -45.61 19.08
CA GLN A 292 11.76 -46.63 19.12
C GLN A 292 12.96 -46.16 19.96
N SER A 293 13.30 -44.88 19.84
CA SER A 293 14.43 -44.27 20.55
C SER A 293 14.11 -43.88 22.00
N GLY A 294 12.88 -44.13 22.48
CA GLY A 294 12.48 -43.87 23.85
C GLY A 294 12.40 -42.38 24.23
N VAL A 295 12.20 -41.50 23.24
CA VAL A 295 12.09 -40.06 23.43
C VAL A 295 10.83 -39.74 24.25
N LYS A 296 10.90 -38.78 25.19
CA LYS A 296 9.73 -38.44 26.02
C LYS A 296 8.69 -37.60 25.26
N ARG A 297 9.12 -36.66 24.40
CA ARG A 297 8.25 -35.73 23.67
C ARG A 297 8.72 -35.47 22.23
N VAL A 298 7.78 -35.24 21.33
CA VAL A 298 8.04 -34.79 19.95
C VAL A 298 7.27 -33.50 19.69
N VAL A 299 7.89 -32.52 19.05
CA VAL A 299 7.25 -31.25 18.67
C VAL A 299 7.30 -31.10 17.16
N PHE A 300 6.12 -31.04 16.53
CA PHE A 300 5.96 -30.80 15.09
C PHE A 300 5.67 -29.33 14.83
N ILE A 301 6.50 -28.67 14.02
CA ILE A 301 6.37 -27.26 13.66
C ILE A 301 5.75 -27.20 12.26
N HIS A 302 4.52 -26.70 12.15
CA HIS A 302 3.74 -26.67 10.90
C HIS A 302 3.34 -25.26 10.44
N GLY A 303 3.72 -24.23 11.20
CA GLY A 303 3.49 -22.83 10.86
C GLY A 303 2.09 -22.32 11.20
N VAL A 304 1.82 -21.05 10.89
CA VAL A 304 0.59 -20.31 11.28
C VAL A 304 -0.38 -20.08 10.13
N GLY A 305 -0.25 -20.81 9.01
CA GLY A 305 -1.09 -20.65 7.82
C GLY A 305 -2.58 -20.95 8.07
N GLN A 306 -3.32 -21.36 7.03
CA GLN A 306 -4.77 -21.63 7.12
C GLN A 306 -5.18 -22.83 8.01
N GLY A 307 -4.25 -23.41 8.77
CA GLY A 307 -4.52 -24.49 9.73
C GLY A 307 -4.68 -25.89 9.12
N VAL A 308 -4.57 -26.05 7.80
CA VAL A 308 -4.73 -27.34 7.11
C VAL A 308 -3.74 -28.39 7.62
N LEU A 309 -2.45 -28.05 7.66
CA LEU A 309 -1.41 -28.97 8.12
C LEU A 309 -1.57 -29.32 9.61
N LYS A 310 -1.93 -28.35 10.46
CA LYS A 310 -2.28 -28.60 11.88
C LYS A 310 -3.38 -29.65 12.02
N LEU A 311 -4.48 -29.48 11.27
CA LEU A 311 -5.64 -30.36 11.30
C LEU A 311 -5.28 -31.78 10.83
N GLU A 312 -4.52 -31.90 9.75
CA GLU A 312 -4.12 -33.18 9.19
C GLU A 312 -3.07 -33.91 10.05
N VAL A 313 -2.14 -33.19 10.67
CA VAL A 313 -1.22 -33.74 11.70
C VAL A 313 -2.04 -34.29 12.87
N ALA A 314 -2.99 -33.51 13.39
CA ALA A 314 -3.86 -33.95 14.48
C ALA A 314 -4.68 -35.19 14.11
N LYS A 315 -5.20 -35.26 12.87
CA LYS A 315 -5.95 -36.41 12.34
C LYS A 315 -5.07 -37.64 12.19
N LYS A 316 -3.82 -37.49 11.72
CA LYS A 316 -2.83 -38.58 11.64
C LYS A 316 -2.49 -39.12 13.03
N LEU A 317 -2.23 -38.24 13.99
CA LEU A 317 -1.93 -38.62 15.38
C LEU A 317 -3.12 -39.35 16.03
N LYS A 318 -4.34 -38.83 15.89
CA LYS A 318 -5.58 -39.48 16.39
C LYS A 318 -5.88 -40.81 15.71
N SER A 319 -5.45 -41.04 14.47
CA SER A 319 -5.74 -42.28 13.74
C SER A 319 -4.69 -43.36 13.98
N LYS A 320 -3.40 -43.04 13.81
CA LYS A 320 -2.29 -44.01 13.87
C LYS A 320 -1.58 -44.08 15.21
N PHE A 321 -1.61 -43.02 16.02
CA PHE A 321 -0.83 -42.88 17.26
C PHE A 321 -1.72 -42.65 18.49
N LYS A 322 -2.92 -43.28 18.52
CA LYS A 322 -3.98 -43.13 19.54
C LYS A 322 -3.54 -43.21 21.00
N LYS A 323 -2.47 -43.96 21.27
CA LYS A 323 -1.93 -44.17 22.61
C LYS A 323 -1.29 -42.90 23.19
N TYR A 324 -0.87 -41.97 22.34
CA TYR A 324 -0.07 -40.82 22.75
C TYR A 324 -0.92 -39.56 22.77
N TYR A 325 -0.82 -38.83 23.88
CA TYR A 325 -1.52 -37.56 24.04
C TYR A 325 -0.77 -36.47 23.27
N PHE A 326 -1.50 -35.57 22.63
CA PHE A 326 -0.92 -34.40 22.00
C PHE A 326 -1.75 -33.15 22.31
N GLN A 327 -1.07 -32.02 22.29
CA GLN A 327 -1.62 -30.69 22.54
C GLN A 327 -0.88 -29.67 21.70
N ASP A 328 -1.38 -28.44 21.66
CA ASP A 328 -0.60 -27.34 21.12
C ASP A 328 0.68 -27.15 21.97
N ALA A 329 1.80 -26.92 21.29
CA ALA A 329 3.07 -26.68 21.96
C ALA A 329 3.06 -25.32 22.68
N SER A 330 3.98 -25.11 23.63
CA SER A 330 4.04 -23.88 24.42
C SER A 330 4.09 -22.64 23.54
N PHE A 331 3.11 -21.74 23.71
CA PHE A 331 3.02 -20.50 22.94
C PHE A 331 4.28 -19.63 23.06
N LYS A 332 4.88 -19.59 24.26
CA LYS A 332 6.11 -18.82 24.54
C LYS A 332 7.36 -19.36 23.84
N GLU A 333 7.34 -20.62 23.42
CA GLU A 333 8.49 -21.27 22.78
C GLU A 333 8.30 -21.43 21.27
N TYR A 334 7.09 -21.74 20.80
CA TYR A 334 6.84 -22.10 19.40
C TYR A 334 5.74 -21.27 18.71
N GLY A 335 5.14 -20.30 19.40
CA GLY A 335 4.04 -19.50 18.85
C GLY A 335 2.77 -20.32 18.59
N TYR A 336 2.00 -19.95 17.57
CA TYR A 336 0.71 -20.59 17.22
C TYR A 336 0.82 -21.80 16.27
N GLY A 337 2.04 -22.20 15.88
CA GLY A 337 2.29 -23.09 14.74
C GLY A 337 2.97 -24.41 15.06
N ALA A 338 2.74 -24.99 16.24
CA ALA A 338 3.36 -26.26 16.62
C ALA A 338 2.47 -27.18 17.47
N THR A 339 2.64 -28.49 17.29
CA THR A 339 1.91 -29.54 18.00
C THR A 339 2.89 -30.45 18.75
N MET A 340 2.71 -30.57 20.07
CA MET A 340 3.54 -31.42 20.93
C MET A 340 2.85 -32.74 21.21
N VAL A 341 3.57 -33.84 21.03
CA VAL A 341 3.16 -35.21 21.33
C VAL A 341 3.95 -35.74 22.52
N ILE A 342 3.27 -36.33 23.49
CA ILE A 342 3.85 -36.89 24.71
C ILE A 342 3.89 -38.41 24.57
N LEU A 343 5.10 -38.94 24.42
CA LEU A 343 5.34 -40.38 24.21
C LEU A 343 5.52 -41.16 25.52
N ARG A 344 6.01 -40.51 26.57
CA ARG A 344 6.20 -41.10 27.90
C ARG A 344 5.89 -40.07 28.98
N ARG A 345 4.99 -40.41 29.92
CA ARG A 345 4.80 -39.62 31.14
C ARG A 345 6.01 -39.84 32.05
N GLY A 346 6.63 -38.73 32.48
CA GLY A 346 7.70 -38.72 33.48
C GLY A 346 7.20 -39.16 34.85
#